data_AF-A0A449I4Y5-F1
#
_entry.id   AF-A0A449I4Y5-F1
#
_cell.length_a   1.000
_cell.length_b   1.000
_cell.length_c   1.000
_cell.angle_alpha   90.00
_cell.angle_beta   90.00
_cell.angle_gamma   90.00
#
_symmetry.space_group_name_H-M   'P 1'
#
loop_
_entity.id
_entity.type
_entity.pdbx_description
1 polymer ?
#
loop_
_entity_poly.entity_id
_entity_poly.type
_entity_poly.pdbx_seq_one_letter_code
_entity_poly.pdbx_strand_id
1 'polypeptide(L)'
;MKIKFYSFSLFALIAISFLISCSQDDSILAMEGQSDASTSIDKKTLKGRFDDSDFKWDYSFSTDSTDRESNELVIGALYPIKEIHPTVVTKAETTRRSNGAVDGSRRRSAEIVNPIDVTEILIDNANFLYVGAAFPQSEFANTFSKEITYPRNPIEISTNFQDPYLGEITKETGSFGYKKFMKEVLRSPEYKDHVASGVLESLDFQCSEFYSYSDIEKAFSSNIGLAKLFSAKVQRNSRKTNIKSRLMGQLISKNFSVTMETPVKGFFKEKTMDQSAENPVFIRSMSYGKLALLAIESEYSFEEVKKAVEAGIKWKISGSGSYSQRDTEILQRSTITVYVVTDDKSIANQNLNSFEGILKAFKVSYSEKSMGFPVTCMGQYTKDLSIFKVQTGSRRDSRRQ
;
A
#
# COMPACT_ATOMS: atom_id res chain seq x y z
N MET A 1 -78.42 -15.94 12.39
CA MET A 1 -77.12 -15.48 11.84
C MET A 1 -76.04 -16.35 12.47
N LYS A 2 -75.32 -17.13 11.66
CA LYS A 2 -74.63 -18.37 12.06
C LYS A 2 -73.27 -18.12 12.71
N ILE A 3 -73.06 -18.71 13.88
CA ILE A 3 -71.77 -18.95 14.54
C ILE A 3 -71.10 -20.12 13.82
N LYS A 4 -69.81 -20.01 13.48
CA LYS A 4 -68.98 -21.14 13.02
C LYS A 4 -67.78 -21.33 13.95
N PHE A 5 -67.67 -22.57 14.42
CA PHE A 5 -66.60 -23.15 15.21
C PHE A 5 -65.36 -23.48 14.34
N TYR A 6 -64.24 -23.58 15.06
CA TYR A 6 -62.86 -23.86 14.69
C TYR A 6 -62.59 -25.07 13.76
N SER A 7 -61.47 -25.01 13.05
CA SER A 7 -60.69 -26.19 12.63
C SER A 7 -59.19 -26.00 12.90
N PHE A 8 -58.59 -27.08 13.38
CA PHE A 8 -57.24 -27.33 13.88
C PHE A 8 -56.12 -27.26 12.83
N SER A 9 -54.91 -26.83 13.26
CA SER A 9 -53.56 -27.39 12.98
C SER A 9 -52.52 -26.45 13.63
N LEU A 10 -51.98 -26.70 14.82
CA LEU A 10 -50.92 -27.64 15.20
C LEU A 10 -49.60 -27.42 14.43
N PHE A 11 -48.62 -26.71 15.01
CA PHE A 11 -47.38 -27.31 15.54
C PHE A 11 -46.39 -26.28 16.13
N ALA A 12 -45.85 -26.67 17.30
CA ALA A 12 -44.50 -26.42 17.84
C ALA A 12 -44.04 -24.99 18.18
N LEU A 13 -44.28 -24.63 19.45
CA LEU A 13 -43.32 -23.94 20.30
C LEU A 13 -42.08 -24.84 20.51
N ILE A 14 -40.89 -24.37 20.15
CA ILE A 14 -39.64 -24.87 20.74
C ILE A 14 -38.84 -23.69 21.27
N ALA A 15 -38.53 -23.81 22.56
CA ALA A 15 -37.83 -22.86 23.40
C ALA A 15 -36.41 -22.57 22.91
N ILE A 16 -36.04 -21.29 22.92
CA ILE A 16 -34.64 -20.86 22.82
C ILE A 16 -34.09 -20.83 24.25
N SER A 17 -33.40 -21.90 24.62
CA SER A 17 -32.62 -21.98 25.85
C SER A 17 -31.37 -21.11 25.70
N PHE A 18 -31.29 -20.05 26.51
CA PHE A 18 -30.04 -19.37 26.81
C PHE A 18 -29.10 -20.34 27.53
N LEU A 19 -27.92 -20.58 26.96
CA LEU A 19 -26.76 -21.05 27.72
C LEU A 19 -25.63 -20.05 27.54
N ILE A 20 -25.44 -19.28 28.60
CA ILE A 20 -24.16 -18.67 28.97
C ILE A 20 -23.30 -19.81 29.50
N SER A 21 -22.10 -20.01 28.95
CA SER A 21 -21.03 -20.70 29.68
C SER A 21 -19.66 -20.23 29.19
N CYS A 22 -18.90 -19.67 30.12
CA CYS A 22 -17.47 -19.50 30.01
C CYS A 22 -16.79 -20.84 30.31
N SER A 23 -15.82 -21.27 29.51
CA SER A 23 -14.60 -21.88 30.04
C SER A 23 -13.48 -21.95 29.00
N GLN A 24 -12.29 -21.77 29.54
CA GLN A 24 -10.95 -21.83 29.00
C GLN A 24 -10.51 -23.18 28.38
N ASP A 25 -9.40 -23.07 27.64
CA ASP A 25 -8.28 -23.99 27.44
C ASP A 25 -8.36 -25.16 26.44
N ASP A 26 -7.34 -25.13 25.57
CA ASP A 26 -6.52 -26.22 25.02
C ASP A 26 -7.19 -27.45 24.37
N SER A 27 -7.02 -27.54 23.04
CA SER A 27 -6.65 -28.81 22.41
C SER A 27 -5.91 -28.57 21.09
N ILE A 28 -4.57 -28.57 21.19
CA ILE A 28 -3.68 -28.88 20.08
C ILE A 28 -3.83 -30.39 19.82
N LEU A 29 -4.43 -30.76 18.68
CA LEU A 29 -4.19 -32.08 18.09
C LEU A 29 -3.01 -31.96 17.14
N ALA A 30 -1.89 -32.51 17.61
CA ALA A 30 -0.75 -32.85 16.80
C ALA A 30 -1.19 -33.77 15.65
N MET A 31 -0.78 -33.44 14.43
CA MET A 31 -0.55 -34.46 13.41
C MET A 31 0.93 -34.37 13.03
N GLU A 32 1.66 -35.35 13.55
CA GLU A 32 3.04 -35.66 13.23
C GLU A 32 3.26 -35.80 11.73
N GLY A 33 4.45 -35.40 11.31
CA GLY A 33 4.90 -35.50 9.95
C GLY A 33 4.98 -36.93 9.44
N GLN A 34 4.50 -37.13 8.23
CA GLN A 34 5.08 -38.09 7.31
C GLN A 34 5.77 -37.32 6.19
N SER A 35 7.08 -37.35 6.26
CA SER A 35 7.98 -37.09 5.15
C SER A 35 7.77 -38.16 4.08
N ASP A 36 7.42 -37.78 2.87
CA ASP A 36 7.66 -38.62 1.70
C ASP A 36 8.16 -37.78 0.52
N ALA A 37 9.37 -38.15 0.11
CA ALA A 37 9.98 -38.07 -1.22
C ALA A 37 9.85 -36.76 -2.02
N SER A 38 10.95 -36.01 -1.97
CA SER A 38 11.62 -35.33 -3.09
C SER A 38 11.07 -35.63 -4.50
N THR A 39 10.47 -34.61 -5.13
CA THR A 39 10.79 -34.30 -6.52
C THR A 39 11.47 -32.94 -6.52
N SER A 40 12.80 -32.96 -6.58
CA SER A 40 13.62 -31.78 -6.85
C SER A 40 13.30 -31.29 -8.26
N ILE A 41 12.30 -30.42 -8.38
CA ILE A 41 12.27 -29.51 -9.52
C ILE A 41 13.41 -28.54 -9.27
N ASP A 42 14.47 -28.65 -10.07
CA ASP A 42 15.44 -27.58 -10.26
C ASP A 42 14.66 -26.27 -10.48
N LYS A 43 14.52 -25.46 -9.41
CA LYS A 43 14.11 -24.06 -9.55
C LYS A 43 15.31 -23.35 -10.15
N LYS A 44 15.49 -23.54 -11.46
CA LYS A 44 16.24 -22.61 -12.29
C LYS A 44 15.58 -21.26 -12.05
N THR A 45 16.21 -20.41 -11.26
CA THR A 45 15.69 -19.07 -10.94
C THR A 45 15.43 -18.40 -12.28
N LEU A 46 14.15 -18.25 -12.63
CA LEU A 46 13.76 -17.64 -13.90
C LEU A 46 14.37 -16.24 -13.91
N LYS A 47 15.22 -15.98 -14.91
CA LYS A 47 15.84 -14.67 -15.09
C LYS A 47 14.73 -13.62 -15.18
N GLY A 48 14.80 -12.63 -14.30
CA GLY A 48 13.89 -11.50 -14.29
C GLY A 48 14.07 -10.66 -15.54
N ARG A 49 12.98 -10.05 -15.99
CA ARG A 49 12.98 -9.14 -17.12
C ARG A 49 13.89 -7.93 -16.86
N PHE A 50 13.95 -7.48 -15.62
CA PHE A 50 14.68 -6.28 -15.20
C PHE A 50 15.96 -6.62 -14.41
N ASP A 51 16.50 -7.84 -14.57
CA ASP A 51 17.78 -8.21 -13.92
C ASP A 51 18.96 -7.44 -14.50
N ASP A 52 18.95 -7.18 -15.82
CA ASP A 52 20.04 -6.53 -16.55
C ASP A 52 19.66 -5.14 -17.11
N SER A 53 18.51 -4.60 -16.68
CA SER A 53 18.01 -3.31 -17.17
C SER A 53 17.24 -2.58 -16.09
N ASP A 54 17.22 -1.25 -16.17
CA ASP A 54 16.41 -0.43 -15.28
C ASP A 54 14.91 -0.76 -15.42
N PHE A 55 14.21 -0.71 -14.29
CA PHE A 55 12.78 -0.90 -14.25
C PHE A 55 12.06 0.23 -14.99
N LYS A 56 10.99 -0.12 -15.72
CA LYS A 56 10.06 0.84 -16.34
C LYS A 56 8.66 0.27 -16.42
N TRP A 57 7.66 1.16 -16.34
CA TRP A 57 6.28 0.82 -16.66
C TRP A 57 6.09 0.76 -18.19
N ASP A 58 5.57 -0.35 -18.71
CA ASP A 58 5.26 -0.51 -20.15
C ASP A 58 4.02 0.25 -20.60
N TYR A 59 3.09 0.47 -19.67
CA TYR A 59 1.81 1.08 -19.97
C TYR A 59 1.30 1.87 -18.76
N SER A 60 0.66 3.00 -19.05
CA SER A 60 -0.01 3.83 -18.07
C SER A 60 -1.24 4.50 -18.67
N PHE A 61 -2.30 4.65 -17.88
CA PHE A 61 -3.35 5.63 -18.17
C PHE A 61 -3.71 6.39 -16.90
N SER A 62 -4.23 7.60 -17.10
CA SER A 62 -4.82 8.44 -16.06
C SER A 62 -6.19 8.93 -16.54
N THR A 63 -7.13 9.11 -15.62
CA THR A 63 -8.36 9.87 -15.88
C THR A 63 -8.16 11.37 -15.70
N ASP A 64 -7.01 11.80 -15.16
CA ASP A 64 -6.66 13.20 -15.09
C ASP A 64 -6.30 13.69 -16.49
N SER A 65 -7.10 14.64 -16.99
CA SER A 65 -6.91 15.25 -18.32
C SER A 65 -5.61 16.07 -18.44
N THR A 66 -4.93 16.35 -17.32
CA THR A 66 -3.73 17.20 -17.28
C THR A 66 -2.40 16.43 -17.28
N ASP A 67 -2.40 15.10 -17.21
CA ASP A 67 -1.17 14.36 -16.93
C ASP A 67 -0.36 13.98 -18.19
N ARG A 68 0.76 14.68 -18.39
CA ARG A 68 1.95 14.22 -19.11
C ARG A 68 3.15 14.50 -18.20
N GLU A 69 3.74 13.42 -17.67
CA GLU A 69 4.91 13.40 -16.77
C GLU A 69 4.65 13.92 -15.34
N SER A 70 3.85 13.17 -14.56
CA SER A 70 3.66 13.46 -13.13
C SER A 70 4.97 13.28 -12.36
N ASN A 71 5.51 14.38 -11.82
CA ASN A 71 6.61 14.39 -10.83
C ASN A 71 6.09 14.04 -9.42
N GLU A 72 4.95 13.36 -9.33
CA GLU A 72 4.35 12.98 -8.07
C GLU A 72 5.05 11.76 -7.47
N LEU A 73 5.31 11.83 -6.18
CA LEU A 73 5.87 10.72 -5.43
C LEU A 73 4.75 9.86 -4.88
N VAL A 74 4.77 8.56 -5.16
CA VAL A 74 3.82 7.59 -4.58
C VAL A 74 4.26 7.20 -3.17
N ILE A 75 3.60 7.75 -2.14
CA ILE A 75 3.87 7.45 -0.73
C ILE A 75 3.55 5.99 -0.41
N GLY A 76 2.51 5.45 -1.05
CA GLY A 76 2.16 4.02 -1.08
C GLY A 76 3.35 3.07 -1.22
N ALA A 77 4.29 3.43 -2.09
CA ALA A 77 5.48 2.65 -2.37
C ALA A 77 6.65 2.99 -1.43
N LEU A 78 6.39 3.56 -0.24
CA LEU A 78 7.40 3.97 0.76
C LEU A 78 7.13 3.46 2.20
N TYR A 79 6.00 2.76 2.46
CA TYR A 79 5.57 2.26 3.79
C TYR A 79 6.19 0.92 4.31
N PRO A 80 6.84 0.85 5.48
CA PRO A 80 7.38 -0.40 6.04
C PRO A 80 6.29 -1.39 6.53
N ILE A 81 6.64 -2.68 6.72
CA ILE A 81 5.68 -3.76 7.04
C ILE A 81 5.93 -4.38 8.41
N LYS A 82 4.85 -4.81 9.08
CA LYS A 82 4.91 -5.69 10.27
C LYS A 82 5.05 -7.15 9.86
N GLU A 83 6.15 -7.79 10.23
CA GLU A 83 6.12 -9.25 10.40
C GLU A 83 5.44 -9.60 11.72
N ILE A 84 4.36 -10.40 11.66
CA ILE A 84 3.77 -11.04 12.83
C ILE A 84 4.49 -12.38 13.00
N HIS A 85 5.44 -12.46 13.92
CA HIS A 85 5.92 -13.76 14.39
C HIS A 85 4.95 -14.29 15.46
N PRO A 86 4.54 -15.57 15.40
CA PRO A 86 3.88 -16.21 16.54
C PRO A 86 4.88 -16.36 17.68
N THR A 87 4.60 -15.72 18.81
CA THR A 87 5.38 -15.83 20.04
C THR A 87 5.34 -17.27 20.57
N VAL A 88 6.41 -18.03 20.39
CA VAL A 88 6.62 -19.27 21.14
C VAL A 88 7.18 -18.88 22.50
N VAL A 89 6.32 -18.91 23.52
CA VAL A 89 6.73 -18.84 24.92
C VAL A 89 7.48 -20.13 25.25
N THR A 90 8.81 -20.08 25.31
CA THR A 90 9.57 -21.14 25.98
C THR A 90 9.63 -20.81 27.46
N LYS A 91 8.91 -21.62 28.26
CA LYS A 91 9.11 -21.66 29.71
C LYS A 91 10.55 -22.07 29.99
N ALA A 92 11.24 -21.30 30.82
CA ALA A 92 12.50 -21.71 31.41
C ALA A 92 12.24 -22.88 32.37
N GLU A 93 12.65 -24.09 32.00
CA GLU A 93 12.85 -25.17 32.95
C GLU A 93 14.27 -25.07 33.53
N THR A 94 14.33 -24.69 34.80
CA THR A 94 15.53 -24.88 35.63
C THR A 94 15.64 -26.34 36.02
N THR A 95 16.71 -27.02 35.58
CA THR A 95 17.29 -28.14 36.35
C THR A 95 18.81 -28.10 36.32
N ARG A 96 19.40 -28.13 37.52
CA ARG A 96 20.82 -28.31 37.81
C ARG A 96 21.23 -29.76 37.57
N ARG A 97 22.39 -30.01 36.93
CA ARG A 97 23.61 -30.59 37.54
C ARG A 97 24.66 -30.98 36.50
N SER A 98 25.87 -31.04 37.03
CA SER A 98 27.21 -31.04 36.43
C SER A 98 27.75 -32.40 35.97
N ASN A 99 28.81 -32.29 35.15
CA ASN A 99 29.96 -33.19 34.92
C ASN A 99 29.87 -34.23 33.79
N GLY A 100 30.83 -34.13 32.87
CA GLY A 100 31.21 -35.21 31.94
C GLY A 100 31.91 -34.70 30.69
N ALA A 101 33.24 -34.56 30.74
CA ALA A 101 34.08 -34.28 29.58
C ALA A 101 34.24 -35.54 28.72
N VAL A 102 34.03 -35.45 27.40
CA VAL A 102 34.64 -36.33 26.38
C VAL A 102 34.86 -35.54 25.08
N ASP A 103 36.12 -35.59 24.64
CA ASP A 103 36.68 -35.10 23.38
C ASP A 103 36.23 -35.95 22.17
N GLY A 104 36.05 -35.31 21.02
CA GLY A 104 35.54 -35.93 19.80
C GLY A 104 35.33 -34.92 18.66
N SER A 105 36.40 -34.24 18.26
CA SER A 105 36.37 -33.25 17.16
C SER A 105 36.17 -33.90 15.77
N ARG A 106 34.91 -34.21 15.42
CA ARG A 106 34.48 -34.36 14.01
C ARG A 106 34.01 -32.99 13.51
N ARG A 107 34.82 -32.34 12.67
CA ARG A 107 34.42 -31.16 11.89
C ARG A 107 33.27 -31.55 10.94
N ARG A 108 32.02 -31.32 11.35
CA ARG A 108 30.92 -31.07 10.43
C ARG A 108 30.84 -29.57 10.25
N SER A 109 31.04 -29.11 9.02
CA SER A 109 30.81 -27.74 8.61
C SER A 109 29.34 -27.41 8.88
N ALA A 110 29.09 -26.67 9.95
CA ALA A 110 27.78 -26.10 10.22
C ALA A 110 27.56 -24.99 9.20
N GLU A 111 26.53 -25.15 8.38
CA GLU A 111 25.96 -24.08 7.57
C GLU A 111 25.53 -22.98 8.53
N ILE A 112 26.24 -21.85 8.50
CA ILE A 112 25.81 -20.64 9.18
C ILE A 112 24.65 -20.09 8.35
N VAL A 113 23.44 -20.51 8.69
CA VAL A 113 22.25 -19.73 8.34
C VAL A 113 22.29 -18.53 9.28
N ASN A 114 22.77 -17.39 8.76
CA ASN A 114 22.70 -16.14 9.50
C ASN A 114 21.24 -15.85 9.84
N PRO A 115 20.93 -15.45 11.09
CA PRO A 115 19.65 -14.84 11.41
C PRO A 115 19.49 -13.61 10.52
N ILE A 116 18.36 -13.49 9.83
CA ILE A 116 17.97 -12.23 9.20
C ILE A 116 17.66 -11.29 10.37
N ASP A 117 18.57 -10.36 10.64
CA ASP A 117 18.31 -9.24 11.54
C ASP A 117 17.15 -8.43 10.96
N VAL A 118 16.01 -8.48 11.66
CA VAL A 118 14.82 -7.73 11.30
C VAL A 118 15.05 -6.27 11.71
N THR A 119 15.61 -5.48 10.80
CA THR A 119 15.71 -4.03 10.93
C THR A 119 14.50 -3.36 10.28
N GLU A 120 13.31 -3.56 10.81
CA GLU A 120 12.14 -2.76 10.40
C GLU A 120 11.45 -2.19 11.63
N ILE A 121 11.70 -0.89 11.86
CA ILE A 121 10.84 -0.08 12.72
C ILE A 121 9.52 0.06 11.97
N LEU A 122 8.50 -0.50 12.58
CA LEU A 122 7.13 -0.36 12.16
C LEU A 122 6.70 1.10 12.24
N ILE A 123 6.47 1.72 11.10
CA ILE A 123 5.70 2.95 11.05
C ILE A 123 4.24 2.51 11.03
N ASP A 124 3.59 2.59 12.19
CA ASP A 124 2.14 2.38 12.33
C ASP A 124 1.33 3.53 11.71
N ASN A 125 2.01 4.52 11.11
CA ASN A 125 1.41 5.82 10.96
C ASN A 125 2.03 6.73 9.89
N ALA A 126 1.29 6.95 8.81
CA ALA A 126 1.54 8.08 7.89
C ALA A 126 1.37 9.47 8.56
N ASN A 127 0.96 9.56 9.84
CA ASN A 127 0.67 10.82 10.57
C ASN A 127 1.87 11.77 10.76
N PHE A 128 3.09 11.44 10.32
CA PHE A 128 4.21 12.39 10.32
C PHE A 128 4.44 13.05 8.97
N LEU A 129 3.83 12.55 7.88
CA LEU A 129 3.78 13.26 6.61
C LEU A 129 2.56 14.18 6.60
N TYR A 130 2.81 15.44 6.29
CA TYR A 130 1.77 16.45 6.21
C TYR A 130 2.23 17.57 5.29
N VAL A 131 1.29 18.27 4.68
CA VAL A 131 1.59 19.45 3.85
C VAL A 131 2.27 20.51 4.71
N GLY A 132 3.40 21.02 4.22
CA GLY A 132 4.26 21.94 4.95
C GLY A 132 5.28 21.27 5.88
N ALA A 133 5.41 19.94 5.90
CA ALA A 133 6.56 19.27 6.49
C ALA A 133 7.79 19.46 5.60
N ALA A 134 8.98 19.68 6.18
CA ALA A 134 10.23 19.84 5.44
C ALA A 134 11.25 18.78 5.85
N PHE A 135 12.04 18.31 4.90
CA PHE A 135 13.06 17.28 5.08
C PHE A 135 14.34 17.66 4.33
N PRO A 136 15.51 17.16 4.74
CA PRO A 136 16.71 17.22 3.91
C PRO A 136 16.44 16.60 2.55
N GLN A 137 17.06 17.13 1.49
CA GLN A 137 16.92 16.58 0.13
C GLN A 137 17.22 15.08 0.07
N SER A 138 18.21 14.61 0.85
CA SER A 138 18.64 13.21 0.89
C SER A 138 17.61 12.25 1.51
N GLU A 139 16.71 12.77 2.34
CA GLU A 139 15.66 11.99 3.01
C GLU A 139 14.31 12.09 2.32
N PHE A 140 14.08 13.17 1.57
CA PHE A 140 12.87 13.37 0.80
C PHE A 140 12.75 12.32 -0.31
N ALA A 141 11.60 11.65 -0.39
CA ALA A 141 11.35 10.50 -1.28
C ALA A 141 12.16 9.23 -1.00
N ASN A 142 12.86 9.18 0.14
CA ASN A 142 13.56 7.99 0.61
C ASN A 142 12.92 7.51 1.91
N THR A 143 13.40 7.97 3.06
CA THR A 143 12.91 7.50 4.38
C THR A 143 11.97 8.47 5.06
N PHE A 144 12.02 9.76 4.72
CA PHE A 144 11.39 10.83 5.49
C PHE A 144 11.70 10.80 7.01
N SER A 145 12.83 10.21 7.40
CA SER A 145 13.13 9.92 8.81
C SER A 145 13.53 11.14 9.64
N LYS A 146 13.96 12.23 8.99
CA LYS A 146 14.48 13.44 9.65
C LYS A 146 13.71 14.68 9.21
N GLU A 147 12.63 14.99 9.92
CA GLU A 147 11.92 16.26 9.71
C GLU A 147 12.78 17.45 10.17
N ILE A 148 12.84 18.49 9.34
CA ILE A 148 13.40 19.80 9.69
C ILE A 148 12.32 20.61 10.41
N THR A 149 12.54 20.84 11.71
CA THR A 149 11.57 21.45 12.62
C THR A 149 11.89 22.91 12.98
N TYR A 150 12.65 23.61 12.14
CA TYR A 150 12.83 25.06 12.30
C TYR A 150 11.49 25.79 12.23
N PRO A 151 11.32 26.89 12.97
CA PRO A 151 10.10 27.70 12.93
C PRO A 151 9.77 28.17 11.50
N ARG A 152 8.54 27.90 11.07
CA ARG A 152 8.00 28.23 9.74
C ARG A 152 7.14 29.49 9.79
N ASN A 153 7.10 30.20 8.67
CA ASN A 153 6.07 31.22 8.48
C ASN A 153 4.69 30.56 8.43
N PRO A 154 3.60 31.31 8.71
CA PRO A 154 2.25 30.80 8.50
C PRO A 154 2.05 30.31 7.06
N ILE A 155 1.31 29.22 6.92
CA ILE A 155 1.08 28.53 5.64
C ILE A 155 -0.39 28.64 5.29
N GLU A 156 -0.71 29.28 4.18
CA GLU A 156 -2.02 29.20 3.55
C GLU A 156 -2.17 27.84 2.87
N ILE A 157 -3.34 27.20 3.02
CA ILE A 157 -3.57 25.84 2.57
C ILE A 157 -5.01 25.68 2.10
N SER A 158 -5.21 24.88 1.05
CA SER A 158 -6.50 24.68 0.41
C SER A 158 -6.72 23.22 0.00
N THR A 159 -7.98 22.83 -0.16
CA THR A 159 -8.37 21.58 -0.82
C THR A 159 -8.72 21.82 -2.29
N ASN A 160 -8.68 20.79 -3.12
CA ASN A 160 -9.08 20.84 -4.52
C ASN A 160 -10.55 20.43 -4.76
N PHE A 161 -11.41 20.53 -3.75
CA PHE A 161 -12.85 20.31 -3.92
C PHE A 161 -13.42 21.29 -4.96
N GLN A 162 -14.61 21.00 -5.50
CA GLN A 162 -15.31 21.94 -6.37
C GLN A 162 -15.56 23.29 -5.67
N ASP A 163 -15.87 23.26 -4.37
CA ASP A 163 -15.85 24.41 -3.47
C ASP A 163 -14.67 24.24 -2.49
N PRO A 164 -13.52 24.91 -2.71
CA PRO A 164 -12.32 24.71 -1.91
C PRO A 164 -12.50 25.06 -0.43
N TYR A 165 -12.07 24.16 0.46
CA TYR A 165 -11.92 24.52 1.87
C TYR A 165 -10.58 25.25 2.05
N LEU A 166 -10.62 26.47 2.57
CA LEU A 166 -9.46 27.32 2.78
C LEU A 166 -9.08 27.36 4.27
N GLY A 167 -7.77 27.36 4.56
CA GLY A 167 -7.28 27.47 5.92
C GLY A 167 -5.88 28.06 6.00
N GLU A 168 -5.45 28.29 7.24
CA GLU A 168 -4.11 28.78 7.55
C GLU A 168 -3.52 27.96 8.70
N ILE A 169 -2.30 27.46 8.51
CA ILE A 169 -1.51 26.78 9.54
C ILE A 169 -0.54 27.80 10.13
N THR A 170 -0.87 28.30 11.31
CA THR A 170 -0.05 29.27 12.05
C THR A 170 0.91 28.63 13.05
N LYS A 171 0.75 27.33 13.32
CA LYS A 171 1.69 26.59 14.18
C LYS A 171 3.02 26.42 13.45
N GLU A 172 4.07 26.96 14.04
CA GLU A 172 5.37 27.14 13.39
C GLU A 172 6.13 25.83 13.12
N THR A 173 5.77 24.73 13.78
CA THR A 173 6.50 23.46 13.71
C THR A 173 5.57 22.26 13.91
N GLY A 174 5.89 21.15 13.26
CA GLY A 174 5.24 19.86 13.50
C GLY A 174 3.84 19.74 12.88
N SER A 175 3.27 18.53 12.95
CA SER A 175 2.04 18.15 12.24
C SER A 175 0.74 18.64 12.88
N PHE A 176 0.77 19.25 14.06
CA PHE A 176 -0.45 19.52 14.83
C PHE A 176 -1.40 20.51 14.13
N GLY A 177 -0.84 21.58 13.54
CA GLY A 177 -1.63 22.57 12.81
C GLY A 177 -2.34 21.96 11.61
N TYR A 178 -1.63 21.13 10.84
CA TYR A 178 -2.21 20.38 9.74
C TYR A 178 -3.30 19.40 10.18
N LYS A 179 -3.08 18.66 11.28
CA LYS A 179 -4.10 17.74 11.83
C LYS A 179 -5.37 18.48 12.26
N LYS A 180 -5.23 19.70 12.79
CA LYS A 180 -6.38 20.56 13.11
C LYS A 180 -7.12 20.97 11.83
N PHE A 181 -6.39 21.46 10.82
CA PHE A 181 -6.95 21.79 9.51
C PHE A 181 -7.73 20.62 8.89
N MET A 182 -7.12 19.43 8.85
CA MET A 182 -7.79 18.23 8.32
C MET A 182 -9.06 17.86 9.10
N LYS A 183 -9.05 18.00 10.43
CA LYS A 183 -10.25 17.76 11.24
C LYS A 183 -11.38 18.73 10.92
N GLU A 184 -11.05 19.97 10.55
CA GLU A 184 -12.02 20.98 10.16
C GLU A 184 -12.55 20.71 8.75
N VAL A 185 -11.67 20.42 7.78
CA VAL A 185 -12.02 19.96 6.42
C VAL A 185 -13.02 18.80 6.47
N LEU A 186 -12.71 17.74 7.21
CA LEU A 186 -13.57 16.54 7.24
C LEU A 186 -14.96 16.76 7.83
N ARG A 187 -15.19 17.86 8.54
CA ARG A 187 -16.50 18.20 9.14
C ARG A 187 -17.25 19.26 8.33
N SER A 188 -16.58 19.84 7.35
CA SER A 188 -17.05 20.99 6.61
C SER A 188 -18.16 20.60 5.63
N PRO A 189 -19.06 21.53 5.28
CA PRO A 189 -20.03 21.34 4.20
C PRO A 189 -19.34 21.01 2.85
N GLU A 190 -18.23 21.67 2.55
CA GLU A 190 -17.45 21.50 1.32
C GLU A 190 -17.00 20.05 1.13
N TYR A 191 -16.50 19.40 2.18
CA TYR A 191 -16.13 17.98 2.11
C TYR A 191 -17.34 17.06 1.98
N LYS A 192 -18.46 17.39 2.64
CA LYS A 192 -19.70 16.60 2.54
C LYS A 192 -20.25 16.63 1.12
N ASP A 193 -20.25 17.81 0.49
CA ASP A 193 -20.69 18.00 -0.89
C ASP A 193 -19.74 17.31 -1.87
N HIS A 194 -18.41 17.42 -1.64
CA HIS A 194 -17.40 16.68 -2.41
C HIS A 194 -17.65 15.16 -2.38
N VAL A 195 -17.81 14.58 -1.19
CA VAL A 195 -18.08 13.14 -1.04
C VAL A 195 -19.43 12.76 -1.66
N ALA A 196 -20.46 13.59 -1.49
CA ALA A 196 -21.79 13.34 -2.04
C ALA A 196 -21.83 13.37 -3.58
N SER A 197 -20.93 14.14 -4.21
CA SER A 197 -20.78 14.14 -5.68
C SER A 197 -20.35 12.78 -6.24
N GLY A 198 -19.67 11.97 -5.43
CA GLY A 198 -19.09 10.69 -5.85
C GLY A 198 -17.96 10.81 -6.88
N VAL A 199 -17.48 12.02 -7.16
CA VAL A 199 -16.40 12.29 -8.12
C VAL A 199 -15.05 11.95 -7.49
N LEU A 200 -14.20 11.27 -8.27
CA LEU A 200 -12.79 11.07 -7.95
C LEU A 200 -11.97 12.19 -8.58
N GLU A 201 -10.91 12.64 -7.90
CA GLU A 201 -9.91 13.54 -8.49
C GLU A 201 -9.21 12.87 -9.67
N SER A 202 -8.66 11.67 -9.46
CA SER A 202 -8.03 10.89 -10.53
C SER A 202 -8.07 9.39 -10.26
N LEU A 203 -7.87 8.64 -11.34
CA LEU A 203 -7.62 7.21 -11.33
C LEU A 203 -6.46 6.91 -12.26
N ASP A 204 -5.35 6.47 -11.67
CA ASP A 204 -4.09 6.22 -12.34
C ASP A 204 -3.78 4.73 -12.32
N PHE A 205 -3.51 4.14 -13.47
CA PHE A 205 -3.12 2.74 -13.60
C PHE A 205 -1.82 2.64 -14.38
N GLN A 206 -0.89 1.85 -13.85
CA GLN A 206 0.37 1.53 -14.52
C GLN A 206 0.61 0.02 -14.45
N CYS A 207 1.16 -0.56 -15.50
CA CYS A 207 1.47 -1.98 -15.50
C CYS A 207 2.65 -2.35 -16.39
N SER A 208 3.18 -3.55 -16.16
CA SER A 208 4.27 -4.16 -16.92
C SER A 208 4.21 -5.67 -16.83
N GLU A 209 4.84 -6.34 -17.80
CA GLU A 209 5.04 -7.77 -17.71
C GLU A 209 6.22 -8.11 -16.78
N PHE A 210 6.06 -9.13 -15.94
CA PHE A 210 7.11 -9.63 -15.04
C PHE A 210 7.44 -11.10 -15.31
N TYR A 211 8.73 -11.48 -15.22
CA TYR A 211 9.19 -12.84 -15.50
C TYR A 211 9.62 -13.59 -14.24
N SER A 212 9.97 -12.84 -13.19
CA SER A 212 10.34 -13.36 -11.89
C SER A 212 9.72 -12.53 -10.76
N TYR A 213 9.69 -13.07 -9.55
CA TYR A 213 9.28 -12.31 -8.37
C TYR A 213 10.24 -11.14 -8.06
N SER A 214 11.51 -11.24 -8.48
CA SER A 214 12.45 -10.13 -8.34
C SER A 214 12.08 -8.91 -9.19
N ASP A 215 11.35 -9.10 -10.29
CA ASP A 215 10.86 -7.97 -11.11
C ASP A 215 9.80 -7.16 -10.34
N ILE A 216 8.98 -7.82 -9.53
CA ILE A 216 8.02 -7.18 -8.62
C ILE A 216 8.78 -6.35 -7.58
N GLU A 217 9.86 -6.90 -7.02
CA GLU A 217 10.66 -6.19 -6.03
C GLU A 217 11.35 -4.96 -6.61
N LYS A 218 11.83 -5.03 -7.86
CA LYS A 218 12.40 -3.87 -8.56
C LYS A 218 11.34 -2.80 -8.86
N ALA A 219 10.12 -3.21 -9.25
CA ALA A 219 9.02 -2.30 -9.54
C ALA A 219 8.61 -1.43 -8.34
N PHE A 220 8.77 -1.96 -7.12
CA PHE A 220 8.43 -1.28 -5.87
C PHE A 220 9.67 -1.06 -4.98
N SER A 221 10.84 -0.91 -5.58
CA SER A 221 12.15 -0.85 -4.89
C SER A 221 12.33 0.35 -3.97
N SER A 222 11.51 1.40 -4.13
CA SER A 222 11.42 2.51 -3.18
C SER A 222 10.98 2.04 -1.78
N ASN A 223 10.43 0.84 -1.66
CA ASN A 223 10.09 0.18 -0.41
C ASN A 223 10.25 -1.32 -0.49
N ILE A 224 11.44 -1.75 -0.09
CA ILE A 224 11.88 -3.14 -0.12
C ILE A 224 10.96 -4.04 0.73
N GLY A 225 10.44 -3.56 1.86
CA GLY A 225 9.53 -4.32 2.72
C GLY A 225 8.22 -4.65 1.99
N LEU A 226 7.55 -3.63 1.45
CA LEU A 226 6.32 -3.79 0.65
C LEU A 226 6.52 -4.63 -0.59
N ALA A 227 7.59 -4.37 -1.33
CA ALA A 227 8.04 -5.17 -2.45
C ALA A 227 8.10 -6.66 -2.10
N LYS A 228 8.81 -7.02 -1.02
CA LYS A 228 8.98 -8.40 -0.57
C LYS A 228 7.67 -9.02 -0.08
N LEU A 229 6.85 -8.32 0.71
CA LEU A 229 5.58 -8.87 1.17
C LEU A 229 4.65 -9.15 -0.02
N PHE A 230 4.56 -8.20 -0.95
CA PHE A 230 3.72 -8.35 -2.12
C PHE A 230 4.21 -9.50 -3.00
N SER A 231 5.50 -9.52 -3.32
CA SER A 231 6.21 -10.62 -4.00
C SER A 231 5.89 -11.99 -3.37
N ALA A 232 6.02 -12.12 -2.05
CA ALA A 232 5.69 -13.34 -1.31
C ALA A 232 4.20 -13.69 -1.34
N LYS A 233 3.30 -12.69 -1.37
CA LYS A 233 1.86 -12.92 -1.55
C LYS A 233 1.54 -13.47 -2.94
N VAL A 234 2.16 -12.92 -3.98
CA VAL A 234 2.03 -13.41 -5.36
C VAL A 234 2.53 -14.85 -5.46
N GLN A 235 3.71 -15.13 -4.91
CA GLN A 235 4.28 -16.48 -4.90
C GLN A 235 3.36 -17.51 -4.21
N ARG A 236 2.77 -17.16 -3.07
CA ARG A 236 1.83 -18.05 -2.34
C ARG A 236 0.50 -18.26 -3.08
N ASN A 237 0.04 -17.26 -3.81
CA ASN A 237 -1.23 -17.34 -4.54
C ASN A 237 -1.07 -17.97 -5.94
N SER A 238 0.16 -18.09 -6.44
CA SER A 238 0.46 -18.73 -7.72
C SER A 238 0.09 -20.21 -7.68
N ARG A 239 -0.86 -20.60 -8.55
CA ARG A 239 -1.40 -21.97 -8.63
C ARG A 239 -1.41 -22.52 -10.05
N LYS A 240 -1.11 -21.69 -11.06
CA LYS A 240 -1.20 -22.05 -12.48
C LYS A 240 0.13 -22.62 -12.99
N THR A 241 0.02 -23.65 -13.81
CA THR A 241 1.18 -24.30 -14.45
C THR A 241 1.35 -23.88 -15.91
N ASN A 242 0.29 -23.41 -16.57
CA ASN A 242 0.23 -23.01 -17.98
C ASN A 242 0.19 -21.47 -18.16
N ILE A 243 1.11 -20.77 -17.49
CA ILE A 243 1.14 -19.30 -17.53
C ILE A 243 1.76 -18.82 -18.84
N LYS A 244 0.97 -18.11 -19.66
CA LYS A 244 1.40 -17.46 -20.90
C LYS A 244 1.91 -16.03 -20.66
N SER A 245 1.34 -15.33 -19.70
CA SER A 245 1.79 -13.98 -19.32
C SER A 245 1.60 -13.69 -17.84
N ARG A 246 2.38 -12.73 -17.32
CA ARG A 246 2.24 -12.23 -15.95
C ARG A 246 2.28 -10.71 -15.93
N LEU A 247 1.16 -10.10 -15.58
CA LEU A 247 1.04 -8.65 -15.43
C LEU A 247 1.27 -8.28 -13.98
N MET A 248 2.15 -7.30 -13.72
CA MET A 248 2.19 -6.57 -12.46
C MET A 248 1.76 -5.13 -12.71
N GLY A 249 1.12 -4.50 -11.73
CA GLY A 249 0.69 -3.12 -11.86
C GLY A 249 0.37 -2.46 -10.55
N GLN A 250 0.14 -1.15 -10.62
CA GLN A 250 -0.38 -0.35 -9.54
C GLN A 250 -1.61 0.43 -10.01
N LEU A 251 -2.59 0.55 -9.13
CA LEU A 251 -3.80 1.34 -9.31
C LEU A 251 -3.89 2.34 -8.17
N ILE A 252 -3.91 3.62 -8.49
CA ILE A 252 -4.03 4.73 -7.54
C ILE A 252 -5.34 5.43 -7.85
N SER A 253 -6.19 5.60 -6.84
CA SER A 253 -7.39 6.43 -6.93
C SER A 253 -7.21 7.57 -5.94
N LYS A 254 -7.25 8.81 -6.44
CA LYS A 254 -7.23 10.02 -5.64
C LYS A 254 -8.65 10.50 -5.39
N ASN A 255 -8.98 10.77 -4.14
CA ASN A 255 -10.23 11.38 -3.71
C ASN A 255 -10.12 12.90 -3.82
N PHE A 256 -9.12 13.45 -3.15
CA PHE A 256 -8.83 14.88 -3.12
C PHE A 256 -7.37 15.11 -2.72
N SER A 257 -6.92 16.33 -2.95
CA SER A 257 -5.59 16.81 -2.62
C SER A 257 -5.67 18.02 -1.70
N VAL A 258 -4.68 18.10 -0.80
CA VAL A 258 -4.45 19.26 0.05
C VAL A 258 -3.16 19.92 -0.39
N THR A 259 -3.20 21.23 -0.53
CA THR A 259 -2.20 21.99 -1.27
C THR A 259 -1.86 23.25 -0.50
N MET A 260 -0.58 23.43 -0.15
CA MET A 260 -0.09 24.65 0.48
C MET A 260 0.07 25.72 -0.59
N GLU A 261 -0.28 26.98 -0.33
CA GLU A 261 0.03 28.07 -1.26
C GLU A 261 1.52 28.44 -1.24
N THR A 262 1.97 29.09 -2.31
CA THR A 262 3.37 29.45 -2.47
C THR A 262 3.81 30.45 -1.39
N PRO A 263 4.83 30.14 -0.56
CA PRO A 263 5.20 30.99 0.56
C PRO A 263 5.91 32.27 0.08
N VAL A 264 5.25 33.41 0.22
CA VAL A 264 5.76 34.71 -0.27
C VAL A 264 6.84 35.35 0.64
N LYS A 265 6.93 34.95 1.91
CA LYS A 265 7.86 35.50 2.91
C LYS A 265 9.07 34.60 3.19
N GLY A 266 9.29 33.57 2.39
CA GLY A 266 10.17 32.44 2.71
C GLY A 266 9.41 31.35 3.46
N PHE A 267 9.93 30.12 3.45
CA PHE A 267 9.26 28.99 4.08
C PHE A 267 9.53 28.98 5.59
N PHE A 268 10.81 29.09 5.97
CA PHE A 268 11.21 29.27 7.37
C PHE A 268 11.16 30.75 7.78
N LYS A 269 10.91 31.01 9.07
CA LYS A 269 10.98 32.37 9.63
C LYS A 269 12.37 32.97 9.49
N GLU A 270 13.38 32.16 9.74
CA GLU A 270 14.77 32.53 9.51
C GLU A 270 15.13 32.18 8.06
N LYS A 271 15.19 33.19 7.19
CA LYS A 271 15.40 33.02 5.75
C LYS A 271 16.70 32.29 5.38
N THR A 272 17.71 32.34 6.23
CA THR A 272 18.96 31.58 6.06
C THR A 272 18.72 30.07 6.05
N MET A 273 17.70 29.58 6.76
CA MET A 273 17.35 28.17 6.83
C MET A 273 16.75 27.65 5.53
N ASP A 274 16.14 28.52 4.71
CA ASP A 274 15.65 28.15 3.37
C ASP A 274 16.81 27.71 2.45
N GLN A 275 18.03 28.16 2.75
CA GLN A 275 19.26 27.91 1.97
C GLN A 275 20.29 27.07 2.75
N SER A 276 19.85 26.32 3.76
CA SER A 276 20.76 25.50 4.57
C SER A 276 21.48 24.44 3.71
N ALA A 277 22.60 23.92 4.22
CA ALA A 277 23.39 22.89 3.54
C ALA A 277 22.61 21.58 3.31
N GLU A 278 21.52 21.34 4.05
CA GLU A 278 20.64 20.18 3.87
C GLU A 278 19.72 20.30 2.63
N ASN A 279 19.74 21.46 1.97
CA ASN A 279 18.91 21.83 0.81
C ASN A 279 17.43 21.42 1.00
N PRO A 280 16.72 22.03 1.95
CA PRO A 280 15.43 21.53 2.41
C PRO A 280 14.38 21.45 1.31
N VAL A 281 13.58 20.39 1.37
CA VAL A 281 12.43 20.16 0.50
C VAL A 281 11.19 20.03 1.38
N PHE A 282 10.17 20.84 1.10
CA PHE A 282 8.89 20.77 1.81
C PHE A 282 7.81 20.09 0.98
N ILE A 283 6.88 19.42 1.66
CA ILE A 283 5.70 18.82 1.05
C ILE A 283 4.73 19.94 0.68
N ARG A 284 4.63 20.23 -0.62
CA ARG A 284 3.78 21.28 -1.18
C ARG A 284 2.34 20.82 -1.39
N SER A 285 2.14 19.55 -1.72
CA SER A 285 0.81 18.96 -1.89
C SER A 285 0.80 17.49 -1.48
N MET A 286 -0.33 17.00 -0.99
CA MET A 286 -0.59 15.60 -0.68
C MET A 286 -1.97 15.18 -1.16
N SER A 287 -2.04 14.06 -1.88
CA SER A 287 -3.28 13.46 -2.33
C SER A 287 -3.70 12.30 -1.43
N TYR A 288 -5.00 12.25 -1.14
CA TYR A 288 -5.64 11.24 -0.29
C TYR A 288 -6.51 10.34 -1.13
N GLY A 289 -6.45 9.03 -0.88
CA GLY A 289 -7.20 8.05 -1.65
C GLY A 289 -6.82 6.61 -1.35
N LYS A 290 -6.70 5.78 -2.39
CA LYS A 290 -6.42 4.35 -2.27
C LYS A 290 -5.32 3.92 -3.24
N LEU A 291 -4.44 3.02 -2.81
CA LEU A 291 -3.46 2.35 -3.67
C LEU A 291 -3.73 0.84 -3.65
N ALA A 292 -3.59 0.20 -4.80
CA ALA A 292 -3.46 -1.24 -4.87
C ALA A 292 -2.31 -1.67 -5.77
N LEU A 293 -1.59 -2.69 -5.30
CA LEU A 293 -0.63 -3.45 -6.08
C LEU A 293 -1.32 -4.71 -6.62
N LEU A 294 -1.09 -4.98 -7.90
CA LEU A 294 -1.77 -6.01 -8.67
C LEU A 294 -0.75 -6.94 -9.29
N ALA A 295 -1.02 -8.24 -9.23
CA ALA A 295 -0.30 -9.24 -10.01
C ALA A 295 -1.30 -10.24 -10.57
N ILE A 296 -1.22 -10.49 -11.87
CA ILE A 296 -2.17 -11.31 -12.61
C ILE A 296 -1.39 -12.31 -13.45
N GLU A 297 -1.55 -13.59 -13.15
CA GLU A 297 -0.99 -14.70 -13.94
C GLU A 297 -2.08 -15.31 -14.82
N SER A 298 -1.82 -15.41 -16.13
CA SER A 298 -2.86 -15.78 -17.09
C SER A 298 -2.37 -16.75 -18.16
N GLU A 299 -3.33 -17.48 -18.74
CA GLU A 299 -3.16 -18.33 -19.93
C GLU A 299 -3.28 -17.51 -21.23
N TYR A 300 -3.72 -16.26 -21.11
CA TYR A 300 -3.84 -15.31 -22.21
C TYR A 300 -2.55 -14.49 -22.39
N SER A 301 -2.41 -13.84 -23.54
CA SER A 301 -1.25 -12.97 -23.80
C SER A 301 -1.27 -11.72 -22.90
N PHE A 302 -0.10 -11.13 -22.65
CA PHE A 302 0.01 -9.91 -21.85
C PHE A 302 -0.91 -8.80 -22.38
N GLU A 303 -0.98 -8.62 -23.69
CA GLU A 303 -1.82 -7.60 -24.32
C GLU A 303 -3.33 -7.84 -24.09
N GLU A 304 -3.78 -9.10 -24.14
CA GLU A 304 -5.17 -9.46 -23.84
C GLU A 304 -5.51 -9.20 -22.37
N VAL A 305 -4.62 -9.60 -21.45
CA VAL A 305 -4.82 -9.38 -20.00
C VAL A 305 -4.82 -7.90 -19.68
N LYS A 306 -3.85 -7.14 -20.19
CA LYS A 306 -3.74 -5.68 -20.01
C LYS A 306 -5.03 -4.99 -20.43
N LYS A 307 -5.54 -5.30 -21.64
CA LYS A 307 -6.79 -4.73 -22.15
C LYS A 307 -8.00 -5.09 -21.29
N ALA A 308 -8.11 -6.34 -20.85
CA ALA A 308 -9.22 -6.77 -20.00
C ALA A 308 -9.21 -6.06 -18.64
N VAL A 309 -8.03 -5.90 -18.02
CA VAL A 309 -7.85 -5.14 -16.76
C VAL A 309 -8.22 -3.68 -16.96
N GLU A 310 -7.69 -3.04 -17.99
CA GLU A 310 -7.98 -1.64 -18.32
C GLU A 310 -9.48 -1.42 -18.54
N ALA A 311 -10.12 -2.25 -19.38
CA ALA A 311 -11.55 -2.18 -19.67
C ALA A 311 -12.38 -2.34 -18.39
N GLY A 312 -12.01 -3.30 -17.54
CA GLY A 312 -12.69 -3.53 -16.28
C GLY A 312 -12.55 -2.35 -15.32
N ILE A 313 -11.35 -1.76 -15.19
CA ILE A 313 -11.11 -0.59 -14.35
C ILE A 313 -11.92 0.60 -14.87
N LYS A 314 -11.85 0.91 -16.16
CA LYS A 314 -12.58 2.04 -16.77
C LYS A 314 -14.09 1.88 -16.60
N TRP A 315 -14.63 0.71 -16.94
CA TRP A 315 -16.07 0.47 -16.89
C TRP A 315 -16.63 0.55 -15.46
N LYS A 316 -15.96 -0.10 -14.51
CA LYS A 316 -16.52 -0.32 -13.17
C LYS A 316 -16.11 0.72 -12.14
N ILE A 317 -15.01 1.43 -12.35
CA ILE A 317 -14.49 2.41 -11.38
C ILE A 317 -14.68 3.83 -11.91
N SER A 318 -14.28 4.13 -13.14
CA SER A 318 -14.51 5.47 -13.72
C SER A 318 -15.85 5.65 -14.41
N GLY A 319 -16.65 4.58 -14.57
CA GLY A 319 -17.95 4.62 -15.24
C GLY A 319 -17.86 4.88 -16.75
N SER A 320 -16.69 4.67 -17.35
CA SER A 320 -16.42 4.96 -18.77
C SER A 320 -16.04 3.70 -19.56
N GLY A 321 -16.25 3.70 -20.87
CA GLY A 321 -15.90 2.56 -21.73
C GLY A 321 -16.92 1.41 -21.69
N SER A 322 -16.47 0.19 -21.95
CA SER A 322 -17.30 -1.02 -21.93
C SER A 322 -16.50 -2.21 -21.42
N TYR A 323 -17.19 -3.23 -20.90
CA TYR A 323 -16.59 -4.44 -20.36
C TYR A 323 -17.25 -5.66 -20.99
N SER A 324 -16.52 -6.36 -21.86
CA SER A 324 -17.09 -7.43 -22.67
C SER A 324 -17.14 -8.76 -21.93
N GLN A 325 -17.90 -9.72 -22.50
CA GLN A 325 -17.89 -11.11 -22.03
C GLN A 325 -16.49 -11.74 -22.14
N ARG A 326 -15.71 -11.36 -23.17
CA ARG A 326 -14.34 -11.84 -23.34
C ARG A 326 -13.40 -11.30 -22.26
N ASP A 327 -13.51 -10.02 -21.91
CA ASP A 327 -12.73 -9.43 -20.82
C ASP A 327 -13.04 -10.12 -19.49
N THR A 328 -14.32 -10.40 -19.27
CA THR A 328 -14.80 -11.17 -18.10
C THR A 328 -14.18 -12.55 -18.05
N GLU A 329 -14.20 -13.29 -19.17
CA GLU A 329 -13.60 -14.63 -19.25
C GLU A 329 -12.09 -14.60 -18.95
N ILE A 330 -11.36 -13.66 -19.55
CA ILE A 330 -9.91 -13.51 -19.35
C ILE A 330 -9.60 -13.33 -17.86
N LEU A 331 -10.31 -12.44 -17.19
CA LEU A 331 -10.07 -12.12 -15.77
C LEU A 331 -10.53 -13.25 -14.84
N GLN A 332 -11.65 -13.91 -15.12
CA GLN A 332 -12.12 -15.06 -14.35
C GLN A 332 -11.19 -16.28 -14.46
N ARG A 333 -10.53 -16.45 -15.62
CA ARG A 333 -9.55 -17.53 -15.84
C ARG A 333 -8.15 -17.17 -15.40
N SER A 334 -7.92 -15.98 -14.85
CA SER A 334 -6.60 -15.53 -14.37
C SER A 334 -6.46 -15.72 -12.86
N THR A 335 -5.23 -15.90 -12.39
CA THR A 335 -4.91 -15.87 -10.96
C THR A 335 -4.57 -14.43 -10.58
N ILE A 336 -5.44 -13.79 -9.81
CA ILE A 336 -5.31 -12.38 -9.43
C ILE A 336 -4.86 -12.29 -7.97
N THR A 337 -3.80 -11.51 -7.73
CA THR A 337 -3.32 -11.16 -6.40
C THR A 337 -3.40 -9.65 -6.22
N VAL A 338 -4.01 -9.22 -5.12
CA VAL A 338 -4.19 -7.81 -4.80
C VAL A 338 -3.65 -7.52 -3.40
N TYR A 339 -2.94 -6.41 -3.28
CA TYR A 339 -2.56 -5.82 -2.00
C TYR A 339 -3.03 -4.37 -1.98
N VAL A 340 -3.88 -4.00 -1.00
CA VAL A 340 -4.52 -2.68 -0.94
C VAL A 340 -4.00 -1.91 0.26
N VAL A 341 -3.58 -0.67 0.03
CA VAL A 341 -3.24 0.32 1.05
C VAL A 341 -4.39 1.31 1.15
N THR A 342 -5.05 1.34 2.31
CA THR A 342 -6.25 2.14 2.55
C THR A 342 -6.43 2.43 4.05
N ASP A 343 -7.13 3.52 4.39
CA ASP A 343 -7.57 3.82 5.77
C ASP A 343 -8.85 3.05 6.16
N ASP A 344 -9.51 2.41 5.19
CA ASP A 344 -10.68 1.57 5.39
C ASP A 344 -10.28 0.18 5.96
N LYS A 345 -10.40 0.06 7.28
CA LYS A 345 -10.12 -1.19 8.03
C LYS A 345 -10.98 -2.37 7.58
N SER A 346 -12.13 -2.13 6.96
CA SER A 346 -12.97 -3.22 6.44
C SER A 346 -12.33 -3.89 5.23
N ILE A 347 -11.58 -3.13 4.41
CA ILE A 347 -10.93 -3.61 3.17
C ILE A 347 -9.50 -4.09 3.46
N ALA A 348 -8.76 -3.41 4.34
CA ALA A 348 -7.34 -3.69 4.62
C ALA A 348 -7.03 -5.14 5.04
N ASN A 349 -7.99 -5.84 5.64
CA ASN A 349 -7.82 -7.21 6.16
C ASN A 349 -8.45 -8.30 5.27
N GLN A 350 -9.03 -7.93 4.12
CA GLN A 350 -9.71 -8.90 3.25
C GLN A 350 -8.76 -9.55 2.26
N ASN A 351 -9.03 -10.82 1.95
CA ASN A 351 -8.34 -11.51 0.86
C ASN A 351 -9.02 -11.17 -0.48
N LEU A 352 -8.51 -10.16 -1.18
CA LEU A 352 -9.10 -9.60 -2.41
C LEU A 352 -8.51 -10.21 -3.69
N ASN A 353 -8.30 -11.53 -3.73
CA ASN A 353 -7.65 -12.23 -4.83
C ASN A 353 -8.59 -12.49 -6.04
N SER A 354 -9.34 -11.48 -6.45
CA SER A 354 -10.24 -11.55 -7.61
C SER A 354 -10.39 -10.17 -8.24
N PHE A 355 -10.86 -10.14 -9.49
CA PHE A 355 -11.17 -8.88 -10.15
C PHE A 355 -12.26 -8.10 -9.39
N GLU A 356 -13.28 -8.78 -8.88
CA GLU A 356 -14.27 -8.14 -8.00
C GLU A 356 -13.66 -7.62 -6.70
N GLY A 357 -12.61 -8.26 -6.18
CA GLY A 357 -11.83 -7.75 -5.05
C GLY A 357 -11.18 -6.40 -5.34
N ILE A 358 -10.65 -6.21 -6.55
CA ILE A 358 -10.15 -4.91 -7.03
C ILE A 358 -11.31 -3.90 -7.07
N LEU A 359 -12.43 -4.25 -7.70
CA LEU A 359 -13.58 -3.34 -7.80
C LEU A 359 -14.12 -2.94 -6.41
N LYS A 360 -14.20 -3.89 -5.48
CA LYS A 360 -14.62 -3.63 -4.11
C LYS A 360 -13.64 -2.72 -3.38
N ALA A 361 -12.34 -2.91 -3.57
CA ALA A 361 -11.32 -2.04 -2.98
C ALA A 361 -11.49 -0.58 -3.41
N PHE A 362 -11.76 -0.36 -4.69
CA PHE A 362 -11.84 0.97 -5.30
C PHE A 362 -13.25 1.53 -5.43
N LYS A 363 -14.26 0.86 -4.89
CA LYS A 363 -15.59 1.46 -4.78
C LYS A 363 -15.46 2.76 -3.99
N VAL A 364 -15.99 3.85 -4.56
CA VAL A 364 -15.99 5.18 -3.95
C VAL A 364 -16.90 5.14 -2.74
N SER A 365 -16.30 5.15 -1.55
CA SER A 365 -17.00 5.11 -0.27
C SER A 365 -16.21 5.92 0.76
N TYR A 366 -15.99 7.18 0.44
CA TYR A 366 -15.33 8.11 1.35
C TYR A 366 -16.33 8.64 2.38
N SER A 367 -15.82 9.00 3.55
CA SER A 367 -16.60 9.55 4.66
C SER A 367 -15.70 10.37 5.57
N GLU A 368 -16.26 11.00 6.61
CA GLU A 368 -15.48 11.68 7.65
C GLU A 368 -14.53 10.72 8.40
N LYS A 369 -14.79 9.41 8.37
CA LYS A 369 -14.00 8.37 9.07
C LYS A 369 -13.09 7.56 8.15
N SER A 370 -13.26 7.68 6.84
CA SER A 370 -12.43 7.04 5.81
C SER A 370 -12.36 8.01 4.64
N MET A 371 -11.41 8.92 4.73
CA MET A 371 -11.22 10.00 3.77
C MET A 371 -10.30 9.62 2.61
N GLY A 372 -9.66 8.45 2.74
CA GLY A 372 -8.55 8.03 1.91
C GLY A 372 -7.25 8.14 2.68
N PHE A 373 -6.35 7.22 2.40
CA PHE A 373 -4.99 7.23 2.91
C PHE A 373 -4.13 8.20 2.08
N PRO A 374 -3.09 8.84 2.65
CA PRO A 374 -2.10 9.54 1.83
C PRO A 374 -1.49 8.59 0.78
N VAL A 375 -1.65 8.92 -0.51
CA VAL A 375 -1.19 8.06 -1.62
C VAL A 375 -0.07 8.68 -2.41
N THR A 376 -0.11 9.99 -2.67
CA THR A 376 0.95 10.71 -3.40
C THR A 376 1.28 12.05 -2.73
N CYS A 377 2.48 12.57 -2.97
CA CYS A 377 2.85 13.94 -2.60
C CYS A 377 3.77 14.60 -3.64
N MET A 378 3.83 15.93 -3.57
CA MET A 378 4.74 16.76 -4.35
C MET A 378 5.65 17.57 -3.42
N GLY A 379 6.93 17.62 -3.75
CA GLY A 379 7.93 18.40 -3.01
C GLY A 379 8.34 19.67 -3.75
N GLN A 380 8.70 20.71 -3.00
CA GLN A 380 9.37 21.91 -3.52
C GLN A 380 10.57 22.27 -2.65
N TYR A 381 11.63 22.78 -3.26
CA TYR A 381 12.77 23.30 -2.51
C TYR A 381 12.42 24.60 -1.80
N THR A 382 12.87 24.78 -0.56
CA THR A 382 12.63 26.01 0.20
C THR A 382 13.37 27.22 -0.37
N LYS A 383 14.52 26.99 -1.01
CA LYS A 383 15.41 28.06 -1.51
C LYS A 383 14.86 28.84 -2.71
N ASP A 384 14.16 28.15 -3.62
CA ASP A 384 13.77 28.68 -4.93
C ASP A 384 12.38 28.21 -5.38
N LEU A 385 11.69 27.40 -4.57
CA LEU A 385 10.35 26.89 -4.85
C LEU A 385 10.28 25.98 -6.09
N SER A 386 11.43 25.57 -6.62
CA SER A 386 11.49 24.63 -7.73
C SER A 386 10.97 23.25 -7.30
N ILE A 387 10.28 22.58 -8.22
CA ILE A 387 9.71 21.24 -7.97
C ILE A 387 10.84 20.26 -7.71
N PHE A 388 10.74 19.52 -6.61
CA PHE A 388 11.62 18.40 -6.33
C PHE A 388 11.32 17.25 -7.31
N LYS A 389 12.36 16.72 -7.93
CA LYS A 389 12.27 15.56 -8.83
C LYS A 389 13.16 14.45 -8.32
N VAL A 390 12.60 13.24 -8.26
CA VAL A 390 13.38 12.03 -7.96
C VAL A 390 14.22 11.69 -9.18
N GLN A 391 15.54 11.63 -9.03
CA GLN A 391 16.39 11.09 -10.07
C GLN A 391 16.39 9.56 -10.00
N THR A 392 15.56 8.92 -10.83
CA THR A 392 15.63 7.47 -11.04
C THR A 392 16.75 7.18 -12.04
N GLY A 393 17.98 7.16 -11.55
CA GLY A 393 19.16 6.87 -12.36
C GLY A 393 20.22 6.14 -11.56
N SER A 394 20.56 4.93 -12.01
CA SER A 394 21.68 4.11 -11.55
C SER A 394 22.91 4.98 -11.26
N ARG A 395 23.31 5.02 -9.99
CA ARG A 395 24.64 5.45 -9.60
C ARG A 395 25.60 4.39 -10.14
N ARG A 396 26.02 4.53 -11.41
CA ARG A 396 27.27 3.93 -11.86
C ARG A 396 28.34 4.59 -11.00
N ASP A 397 28.84 3.83 -10.02
CA ASP A 397 30.16 4.07 -9.45
C ASP A 397 31.15 4.09 -10.62
N SER A 398 31.42 5.27 -11.15
CA SER A 398 32.66 5.54 -11.84
C SER A 398 33.76 5.64 -10.79
N ARG A 399 34.08 4.51 -10.15
CA ARG A 399 35.42 4.31 -9.60
C ARG A 399 36.31 3.91 -10.78
N ARG A 400 37.21 4.83 -11.13
CA ARG A 400 38.53 4.73 -11.80
C ARG A 400 38.66 5.94 -12.73
N GLN A 401 39.71 6.77 -12.62
CA GLN A 401 41.09 6.47 -12.26
C GLN A 401 41.63 7.34 -11.12
#